data_AF-A0A960GTY6-F1
#
_entry.id   AF-A0A960GTY6-F1
#
_cell.length_a   1.000
_cell.length_b   1.000
_cell.length_c   1.000
_cell.angle_alpha   90.00
_cell.angle_beta   90.00
_cell.angle_gamma   90.00
#
_symmetry.space_group_name_H-M   'P 1'
#
loop_
_entity.id
_entity.type
_entity.pdbx_description
1 polymer ?
#
loop_
_entity_poly.entity_id
_entity_poly.type
_entity_poly.pdbx_seq_one_letter_code
_entity_poly.pdbx_strand_id
1 'polypeptide(L)'
;MGDTLNAGQQLGRGASITSPNGAYTLTLQEDGNLVLAVRGEAVWATGTDNQGADRADVQKDGNFVIYAGDKPIWHSDTKGKKDVRLVIQDDRNVVLYAADGAPWSSRTETDAPPPPVVVEEAEVVEVAPVAVEKKTHTVVAGDTLFNIAKQYLGDGNRYMELAQANNIANPDHIEIGQVITIP
;
A
#
# COMPACT_ATOMS: atom_id res chain seq x y z
N MET A 1 -2.35 -1.81 11.35
CA MET A 1 -3.75 -2.06 11.79
C MET A 1 -4.12 -3.45 11.28
N GLY A 2 -4.94 -4.21 12.00
CA GLY A 2 -5.33 -5.57 11.58
C GLY A 2 -6.46 -5.55 10.54
N ASP A 3 -7.24 -6.61 10.52
CA ASP A 3 -8.47 -6.80 9.74
C ASP A 3 -9.72 -6.24 10.43
N THR A 4 -9.59 -5.81 11.69
CA THR A 4 -10.70 -5.51 12.59
C THR A 4 -10.62 -4.09 13.16
N LEU A 5 -11.77 -3.40 13.21
CA LEU A 5 -11.99 -2.22 14.03
C LEU A 5 -13.00 -2.56 15.15
N ASN A 6 -12.56 -2.45 16.38
CA ASN A 6 -13.39 -2.67 17.57
C ASN A 6 -14.18 -1.40 17.94
N ALA A 7 -15.21 -1.56 18.75
CA ALA A 7 -15.97 -0.45 19.32
C ALA A 7 -15.05 0.62 19.96
N GLY A 8 -15.22 1.87 19.54
CA GLY A 8 -14.42 3.03 19.90
C GLY A 8 -13.18 3.26 19.03
N GLN A 9 -12.91 2.40 18.04
CA GLN A 9 -11.84 2.60 17.07
C GLN A 9 -12.37 3.26 15.79
N GLN A 10 -11.48 4.00 15.14
CA GLN A 10 -11.80 4.75 13.93
C GLN A 10 -10.71 4.58 12.87
N LEU A 11 -11.09 4.77 11.61
CA LEU A 11 -10.17 5.08 10.51
C LEU A 11 -10.24 6.58 10.21
N GLY A 12 -9.08 7.21 10.11
CA GLY A 12 -8.93 8.55 9.53
C GLY A 12 -8.61 8.47 8.04
N ARG A 13 -8.55 9.62 7.37
CA ARG A 13 -8.11 9.69 5.96
C ARG A 13 -6.75 9.04 5.75
N GLY A 14 -6.62 8.35 4.62
CA GLY A 14 -5.44 7.58 4.23
C GLY A 14 -5.24 6.28 5.01
N ALA A 15 -6.00 6.04 6.10
CA ALA A 15 -5.87 4.84 6.91
C ALA A 15 -6.68 3.68 6.33
N SER A 16 -6.17 2.47 6.56
CA SER A 16 -6.79 1.24 6.08
C SER A 16 -6.71 0.08 7.08
N ILE A 17 -7.62 -0.87 6.90
CA ILE A 17 -7.55 -2.23 7.45
C ILE A 17 -7.54 -3.22 6.28
N THR A 18 -6.95 -4.40 6.47
CA THR A 18 -6.73 -5.38 5.40
C THR A 18 -7.16 -6.77 5.85
N SER A 19 -7.75 -7.56 4.94
CA SER A 19 -8.15 -8.95 5.21
C SER A 19 -6.95 -9.82 5.63
N PRO A 20 -7.16 -10.89 6.40
CA PRO A 20 -6.10 -11.82 6.79
C PRO A 20 -5.30 -12.41 5.60
N ASN A 21 -5.93 -12.65 4.46
CA ASN A 21 -5.28 -13.12 3.23
C ASN A 21 -4.54 -12.02 2.43
N GLY A 22 -4.60 -10.76 2.87
CA GLY A 22 -3.93 -9.63 2.22
C GLY A 22 -4.57 -9.14 0.91
N ALA A 23 -5.63 -9.78 0.42
CA ALA A 23 -6.20 -9.49 -0.90
C ALA A 23 -7.13 -8.27 -0.92
N TYR A 24 -7.72 -7.91 0.22
CA TYR A 24 -8.78 -6.91 0.31
C TYR A 24 -8.45 -5.83 1.33
N THR A 25 -8.67 -4.58 0.94
CA THR A 25 -8.35 -3.43 1.78
C THR A 25 -9.54 -2.49 1.85
N LEU A 26 -9.93 -2.11 3.07
CA LEU A 26 -10.91 -1.04 3.30
C LEU A 26 -10.14 0.22 3.70
N THR A 27 -10.28 1.28 2.91
CA THR A 27 -9.54 2.53 3.09
C THR A 27 -10.51 3.69 3.15
N LEU A 28 -10.33 4.59 4.12
CA LEU A 28 -10.95 5.91 4.05
C LEU A 28 -10.01 6.80 3.22
N GLN A 29 -10.35 7.04 1.96
CA GLN A 29 -9.52 7.75 1.00
C GLN A 29 -9.42 9.25 1.33
N GLU A 30 -8.46 9.94 0.71
CA GLU A 30 -8.22 11.38 0.92
C GLU A 30 -9.39 12.26 0.44
N ASP A 31 -10.15 11.78 -0.54
CA ASP A 31 -11.38 12.42 -1.03
C ASP A 31 -12.57 12.25 -0.06
N GLY A 32 -12.41 11.46 0.99
CA GLY A 32 -13.44 11.16 1.99
C GLY A 32 -14.33 9.96 1.64
N ASN A 33 -14.03 9.19 0.60
CA ASN A 33 -14.77 7.97 0.29
C ASN A 33 -14.23 6.79 1.11
N LEU A 34 -15.10 6.00 1.73
CA LEU A 34 -14.70 4.73 2.32
C LEU A 34 -14.86 3.64 1.27
N VAL A 35 -13.75 3.04 0.85
CA VAL A 35 -13.68 2.14 -0.30
C VAL A 35 -13.10 0.80 0.11
N LEU A 36 -13.82 -0.27 -0.23
CA LEU A 36 -13.27 -1.63 -0.27
C LEU A 36 -12.67 -1.84 -1.66
N ALA A 37 -11.41 -2.27 -1.70
CA ALA A 37 -10.69 -2.49 -2.94
C ALA A 37 -10.01 -3.87 -2.98
N VAL A 38 -9.81 -4.36 -4.19
CA VAL A 38 -8.97 -5.52 -4.52
C VAL A 38 -7.92 -5.07 -5.53
N ARG A 39 -6.62 -5.22 -5.20
CA ARG A 39 -5.51 -4.75 -6.05
C ARG A 39 -5.62 -3.27 -6.49
N GLY A 40 -6.17 -2.42 -5.62
CA GLY A 40 -6.41 -1.00 -5.92
C GLY A 40 -7.68 -0.71 -6.73
N GLU A 41 -8.39 -1.72 -7.22
CA GLU A 41 -9.69 -1.56 -7.87
C GLU A 41 -10.82 -1.56 -6.86
N ALA A 42 -11.65 -0.52 -6.87
CA ALA A 42 -12.80 -0.41 -5.98
C ALA A 42 -13.88 -1.44 -6.33
N VAL A 43 -14.30 -2.22 -5.33
CA VAL A 43 -15.40 -3.20 -5.46
C VAL A 43 -16.66 -2.77 -4.72
N TRP A 44 -16.52 -1.89 -3.72
CA TRP A 44 -17.62 -1.28 -2.99
C TRP A 44 -17.17 0.06 -2.39
N ALA A 45 -18.10 1.00 -2.27
CA ALA A 45 -17.84 2.30 -1.68
C ALA A 45 -19.09 2.85 -0.99
N THR A 46 -18.90 3.74 -0.01
CA THR A 46 -20.00 4.45 0.66
C THR A 46 -20.58 5.60 -0.16
N GLY A 47 -19.85 6.08 -1.18
CA GLY A 47 -20.26 7.23 -1.99
C GLY A 47 -20.21 8.53 -1.20
N THR A 48 -19.25 8.65 -0.28
CA THR A 48 -19.02 9.84 0.56
C THR A 48 -17.91 10.74 0.03
N ASP A 49 -17.45 10.48 -1.20
CA ASP A 49 -16.44 11.28 -1.89
C ASP A 49 -16.85 12.76 -1.94
N ASN A 50 -15.88 13.64 -1.73
CA ASN A 50 -16.02 15.09 -1.79
C ASN A 50 -17.08 15.69 -0.83
N GLN A 51 -17.59 14.91 0.14
CA GLN A 51 -18.52 15.37 1.16
C GLN A 51 -17.83 15.76 2.48
N GLY A 52 -16.50 15.77 2.48
CA GLY A 52 -15.69 16.23 3.61
C GLY A 52 -15.50 15.19 4.71
N ALA A 53 -15.72 13.90 4.43
CA ALA A 53 -15.52 12.85 5.41
C ALA A 53 -14.10 12.90 5.99
N ASP A 54 -13.94 12.81 7.31
CA ASP A 54 -12.64 12.80 7.98
C ASP A 54 -12.37 11.53 8.78
N ARG A 55 -13.42 10.83 9.20
CA ARG A 55 -13.31 9.56 9.92
C ARG A 55 -14.47 8.61 9.66
N ALA A 56 -14.18 7.32 9.78
CA ALA A 56 -15.15 6.25 9.91
C ALA A 56 -14.99 5.61 11.29
N ASP A 57 -16.04 5.63 12.11
CA ASP A 57 -16.01 5.28 13.53
C ASP A 57 -16.93 4.09 13.81
N VAL A 58 -16.39 3.03 14.44
CA VAL A 58 -17.19 1.93 14.99
C VAL A 58 -17.56 2.34 16.42
N GLN A 59 -18.78 2.84 16.60
CA GLN A 59 -19.18 3.49 17.83
C GLN A 59 -19.54 2.48 18.93
N LYS A 60 -19.33 2.87 20.19
CA LYS A 60 -19.73 2.07 21.36
C LYS A 60 -21.24 1.89 21.50
N ASP A 61 -22.04 2.66 20.78
CA ASP A 61 -23.49 2.52 20.76
C ASP A 61 -23.99 1.45 19.76
N GLY A 62 -23.08 0.84 19.00
CA GLY A 62 -23.38 -0.24 18.06
C GLY A 62 -23.42 0.21 16.59
N ASN A 63 -23.32 1.50 16.31
CA ASN A 63 -23.38 2.02 14.95
C ASN A 63 -21.99 2.11 14.29
N PHE A 64 -21.91 1.93 12.98
CA PHE A 64 -20.73 2.28 12.19
C PHE A 64 -21.06 3.51 11.36
N VAL A 65 -20.30 4.60 11.53
CA VAL A 65 -20.68 5.93 11.02
C VAL A 65 -19.50 6.63 10.39
N ILE A 66 -19.72 7.26 9.24
CA ILE A 66 -18.76 8.18 8.61
C ILE A 66 -19.17 9.62 8.92
N TYR A 67 -18.20 10.43 9.32
CA TYR A 67 -18.40 11.82 9.71
C TYR A 67 -17.60 12.79 8.85
N ALA A 68 -18.18 13.97 8.63
CA ALA A 68 -17.49 15.20 8.22
C ALA A 68 -17.57 16.21 9.39
N GLY A 69 -16.50 16.34 10.17
CA GLY A 69 -16.52 17.03 11.46
C GLY A 69 -17.51 16.37 12.42
N ASP A 70 -18.48 17.14 12.92
CA ASP A 70 -19.54 16.62 13.81
C ASP A 70 -20.76 16.08 13.04
N LYS A 71 -20.79 16.21 11.70
CA LYS A 71 -21.94 15.82 10.88
C LYS A 71 -21.80 14.36 10.41
N PRO A 72 -22.72 13.45 10.80
CA PRO A 72 -22.77 12.12 10.19
C PRO A 72 -23.25 12.24 8.74
N ILE A 73 -22.56 11.58 7.81
CA ILE A 73 -22.88 11.60 6.37
C ILE A 73 -23.23 10.23 5.81
N TRP A 74 -22.85 9.15 6.51
CA TRP A 74 -23.24 7.77 6.20
C TRP A 74 -23.27 6.94 7.48
N HIS A 75 -24.15 5.94 7.56
CA HIS A 75 -24.17 4.99 8.68
C HIS A 75 -24.71 3.61 8.30
N SER A 76 -24.36 2.60 9.10
CA SER A 76 -24.85 1.21 8.95
C SER A 76 -26.28 1.00 9.46
N ASP A 77 -26.84 1.95 10.22
CA ASP A 77 -28.17 1.88 10.84
C ASP A 77 -28.30 0.73 11.86
N THR A 78 -27.24 0.54 12.67
CA THR A 78 -27.13 -0.59 13.63
C THR A 78 -27.07 -0.12 15.08
N LYS A 79 -27.55 1.08 15.36
CA LYS A 79 -27.57 1.64 16.71
C LYS A 79 -28.31 0.72 17.69
N GLY A 80 -27.76 0.58 18.89
CA GLY A 80 -28.28 -0.28 19.97
C GLY A 80 -27.59 -1.64 20.06
N LYS A 81 -26.85 -2.05 19.03
CA LYS A 81 -26.07 -3.29 19.02
C LYS A 81 -24.92 -3.23 20.02
N LYS A 82 -24.51 -4.39 20.54
CA LYS A 82 -23.51 -4.53 21.61
C LYS A 82 -22.32 -5.35 21.12
N ASP A 83 -21.17 -5.11 21.74
CA ASP A 83 -19.90 -5.78 21.43
C ASP A 83 -19.58 -5.76 19.93
N VAL A 84 -19.74 -4.56 19.33
CA VAL A 84 -19.59 -4.41 17.90
C VAL A 84 -18.14 -4.37 17.46
N ARG A 85 -17.87 -5.00 16.32
CA ARG A 85 -16.60 -4.91 15.61
C ARG A 85 -16.82 -5.01 14.11
N LEU A 86 -16.16 -4.17 13.34
CA LEU A 86 -16.14 -4.22 11.88
C LEU A 86 -14.95 -5.08 11.44
N VAL A 87 -15.17 -6.06 10.57
CA VAL A 87 -14.16 -7.03 10.15
C VAL A 87 -14.16 -7.12 8.62
N ILE A 88 -12.98 -7.08 8.00
CA ILE A 88 -12.81 -7.53 6.61
C ILE A 88 -12.49 -9.02 6.61
N GLN A 89 -13.19 -9.77 5.76
CA GLN A 89 -13.06 -11.21 5.64
C GLN A 89 -12.37 -11.62 4.33
N ASP A 90 -11.83 -12.85 4.32
CA ASP A 90 -11.12 -13.43 3.18
C ASP A 90 -12.05 -13.81 2.00
N ASP A 91 -13.35 -13.69 2.18
CA ASP A 91 -14.38 -13.82 1.14
C ASP A 91 -14.74 -12.48 0.47
N ARG A 92 -14.01 -11.39 0.77
CA ARG A 92 -14.23 -9.99 0.32
C ARG A 92 -15.35 -9.27 1.07
N ASN A 93 -15.98 -9.89 2.07
CA ASN A 93 -17.03 -9.23 2.81
C ASN A 93 -16.47 -8.27 3.87
N VAL A 94 -17.17 -7.16 4.09
CA VAL A 94 -16.98 -6.31 5.27
C VAL A 94 -18.22 -6.45 6.13
N VAL A 95 -18.03 -6.94 7.35
CA VAL A 95 -19.15 -7.29 8.24
C VAL A 95 -19.02 -6.54 9.55
N LEU A 96 -20.12 -5.92 9.99
CA LEU A 96 -20.25 -5.43 11.35
C LEU A 96 -20.87 -6.54 12.19
N TYR A 97 -20.05 -7.20 13.00
CA TYR A 97 -20.49 -8.16 13.99
C TYR A 97 -20.95 -7.46 15.27
N ALA A 98 -21.89 -8.08 15.96
CA ALA A 98 -22.39 -7.74 17.29
C ALA A 98 -22.53 -9.03 18.12
N ALA A 99 -22.81 -8.90 19.41
CA ALA A 99 -23.06 -10.05 20.30
C ALA A 99 -24.22 -10.95 19.83
N ASP A 100 -25.23 -10.37 19.16
CA ASP A 100 -26.46 -11.04 18.72
C ASP A 100 -26.47 -11.41 17.22
N GLY A 101 -25.35 -11.24 16.51
CA GLY A 101 -25.22 -11.63 15.11
C GLY A 101 -24.43 -10.64 14.26
N ALA A 102 -24.73 -10.59 12.96
CA ALA A 102 -24.13 -9.68 11.99
C ALA A 102 -25.18 -8.71 11.46
N PRO A 103 -25.47 -7.61 12.17
CA PRO A 103 -26.54 -6.68 11.78
C PRO A 103 -26.31 -5.95 10.46
N TRP A 104 -25.07 -5.87 9.96
CA TRP A 104 -24.75 -5.21 8.69
C TRP A 104 -23.59 -5.90 7.98
N SER A 105 -23.63 -5.85 6.64
CA SER A 105 -22.57 -6.33 5.74
C SER A 105 -22.59 -5.51 4.44
N SER A 106 -21.43 -5.36 3.79
CA SER A 106 -21.30 -4.77 2.45
C SER A 106 -21.93 -5.62 1.34
N ARG A 107 -22.27 -6.89 1.61
CA ARG A 107 -22.80 -7.87 0.65
C ARG A 107 -21.88 -8.09 -0.56
N THR A 108 -20.57 -8.08 -0.30
CA THR A 108 -19.52 -8.21 -1.33
C THR A 108 -18.89 -9.59 -1.35
N GLU A 109 -19.38 -10.51 -0.52
CA GLU A 109 -18.90 -11.90 -0.45
C GLU A 109 -18.85 -12.55 -1.82
N THR A 110 -17.84 -13.38 -2.04
CA THR A 110 -17.70 -14.13 -3.29
C THR A 110 -17.00 -15.45 -3.06
N ASP A 111 -17.51 -16.48 -3.74
CA ASP A 111 -16.86 -17.79 -3.84
C ASP A 111 -15.74 -17.81 -4.89
N ALA A 112 -15.59 -16.71 -5.66
CA ALA A 112 -14.45 -16.59 -6.55
C ALA A 112 -13.19 -16.65 -5.69
N PRO A 113 -12.20 -17.50 -6.05
CA PRO A 113 -10.95 -17.51 -5.34
C PRO A 113 -10.41 -16.07 -5.34
N PRO A 114 -9.92 -15.56 -4.20
CA PRO A 114 -9.29 -14.25 -4.19
C PRO A 114 -8.27 -14.26 -5.34
N PRO A 115 -8.23 -13.20 -6.18
CA PRO A 115 -7.23 -13.15 -7.23
C PRO A 115 -5.91 -13.51 -6.57
N PRO A 116 -5.14 -14.47 -7.14
CA PRO A 116 -3.97 -15.00 -6.46
C PRO A 116 -3.26 -13.80 -5.92
N VAL A 117 -3.04 -13.74 -4.60
CA VAL A 117 -2.21 -12.68 -4.05
C VAL A 117 -1.03 -12.71 -5.01
N VAL A 118 -0.84 -11.64 -5.77
CA VAL A 118 0.51 -11.38 -6.20
C VAL A 118 1.11 -11.14 -4.83
N VAL A 119 1.62 -12.22 -4.26
CA VAL A 119 2.99 -12.20 -3.89
C VAL A 119 3.68 -11.50 -5.08
N GLU A 120 3.73 -10.15 -5.04
CA GLU A 120 5.04 -9.60 -4.75
C GLU A 120 5.54 -10.50 -3.63
N GLU A 121 6.26 -11.52 -4.07
CA GLU A 121 7.19 -12.20 -3.24
C GLU A 121 7.79 -11.04 -2.43
N ALA A 122 7.49 -11.02 -1.13
CA ALA A 122 8.63 -10.92 -0.26
C ALA A 122 9.56 -12.03 -0.76
N GLU A 123 10.38 -11.69 -1.74
CA GLU A 123 11.73 -12.16 -1.84
C GLU A 123 12.17 -12.16 -0.37
N VAL A 124 12.39 -13.35 0.16
CA VAL A 124 12.98 -13.51 1.48
C VAL A 124 14.33 -12.81 1.42
N VAL A 125 14.34 -11.52 1.71
CA VAL A 125 15.55 -10.80 2.09
C VAL A 125 15.45 -10.67 3.60
N GLU A 126 15.97 -11.71 4.24
CA GLU A 126 16.57 -11.68 5.57
C GLU A 126 17.04 -10.25 5.92
N VAL A 127 16.74 -9.78 7.14
CA VAL A 127 17.22 -8.50 7.69
C VAL A 127 18.75 -8.41 7.66
N ALA A 128 19.30 -8.04 6.51
CA ALA A 128 20.60 -7.41 6.33
C ALA A 128 20.36 -5.88 6.28
N PRO A 129 21.26 -5.06 6.86
CA PRO A 129 20.99 -3.64 7.06
C PRO A 129 20.84 -2.92 5.73
N VAL A 130 19.94 -1.93 5.70
CA VAL A 130 19.63 -0.97 4.61
C VAL A 130 20.78 -0.85 3.60
N ALA A 131 20.68 -1.58 2.49
CA ALA A 131 21.56 -1.38 1.35
C ALA A 131 20.94 -0.27 0.48
N VAL A 132 21.60 0.89 0.45
CA VAL A 132 21.40 1.88 -0.60
C VAL A 132 21.57 1.14 -1.94
N GLU A 133 20.50 1.02 -2.74
CA GLU A 133 20.62 0.38 -4.06
C GLU A 133 21.63 1.16 -4.89
N LYS A 134 22.81 0.57 -5.05
CA LYS A 134 23.85 1.11 -5.91
C LYS A 134 23.35 0.98 -7.34
N LYS A 135 23.04 2.10 -7.97
CA LYS A 135 22.67 2.12 -9.39
C LYS A 135 23.85 1.57 -10.19
N THR A 136 23.60 0.64 -11.12
CA THR A 136 24.65 0.05 -11.96
C THR A 136 24.37 0.27 -13.45
N HIS A 137 25.42 0.21 -14.26
CA HIS A 137 25.34 0.30 -15.72
C HIS A 137 26.21 -0.79 -16.36
N THR A 138 25.63 -1.59 -17.25
CA THR A 138 26.38 -2.59 -18.02
C THR A 138 26.92 -1.94 -19.29
N VAL A 139 28.25 -1.92 -19.42
CA VAL A 139 28.97 -1.34 -20.56
C VAL A 139 28.55 -2.03 -21.85
N VAL A 140 28.11 -1.26 -22.84
CA VAL A 140 27.83 -1.75 -24.20
C VAL A 140 28.87 -1.23 -25.19
N ALA A 141 28.86 -1.77 -26.41
CA ALA A 141 29.78 -1.35 -27.46
C ALA A 141 29.65 0.16 -27.74
N GLY A 142 30.74 0.91 -27.58
CA GLY A 142 30.80 2.37 -27.78
C GLY A 142 30.70 3.18 -26.49
N ASP A 143 30.51 2.55 -25.34
CA ASP A 143 30.60 3.23 -24.06
C ASP A 143 32.02 3.59 -23.67
N THR A 144 32.14 4.67 -22.92
CA THR A 144 33.34 5.09 -22.21
C THR A 144 32.92 5.49 -20.80
N LEU A 145 33.83 5.41 -19.82
CA LEU A 145 33.50 5.90 -18.46
C LEU A 145 33.07 7.37 -18.46
N PHE A 146 33.59 8.17 -19.40
CA PHE A 146 33.17 9.56 -19.60
C PHE A 146 31.70 9.68 -19.99
N ASN A 147 31.23 8.89 -20.96
CA ASN A 147 29.83 8.93 -21.39
C ASN A 147 28.89 8.41 -20.29
N ILE A 148 29.30 7.35 -19.57
CA ILE A 148 28.55 6.81 -18.44
C ILE A 148 28.47 7.84 -17.31
N ALA A 149 29.57 8.49 -16.96
CA ALA A 149 29.57 9.57 -15.96
C ALA A 149 28.70 10.74 -16.38
N LYS A 150 28.75 11.16 -17.65
CA LYS A 150 27.88 12.21 -18.16
C LYS A 150 26.39 11.83 -18.06
N GLN A 151 26.06 10.58 -18.34
CA GLN A 151 24.69 10.07 -18.29
C GLN A 151 24.14 9.97 -16.86
N TYR A 152 24.93 9.45 -15.92
CA TYR A 152 24.45 9.13 -14.56
C TYR A 152 24.83 10.17 -13.49
N LEU A 153 25.99 10.81 -13.62
CA LEU A 153 26.50 11.82 -12.69
C LEU A 153 26.29 13.26 -13.21
N GLY A 154 25.77 13.41 -14.44
CA GLY A 154 25.50 14.69 -15.11
C GLY A 154 26.75 15.39 -15.67
N ASP A 155 27.96 14.89 -15.37
CA ASP A 155 29.23 15.44 -15.82
C ASP A 155 30.20 14.32 -16.20
N GLY A 156 30.66 14.34 -17.45
CA GLY A 156 31.60 13.35 -17.96
C GLY A 156 32.96 13.40 -17.28
N ASN A 157 33.37 14.55 -16.72
CA ASN A 157 34.63 14.69 -15.98
C ASN A 157 34.64 13.90 -14.66
N ARG A 158 33.46 13.43 -14.21
CA ARG A 158 33.30 12.59 -13.01
C ARG A 158 33.56 11.10 -13.28
N TYR A 159 34.05 10.74 -14.46
CA TYR A 159 34.43 9.37 -14.80
C TYR A 159 35.46 8.76 -13.84
N MET A 160 36.30 9.59 -13.23
CA MET A 160 37.28 9.14 -12.25
C MET A 160 36.62 8.64 -10.96
N GLU A 161 35.45 9.16 -10.59
CA GLU A 161 34.64 8.65 -9.47
C GLU A 161 34.12 7.25 -9.79
N LEU A 162 33.69 7.00 -11.03
CA LEU A 162 33.30 5.66 -11.48
C LEU A 162 34.49 4.70 -11.49
N ALA A 163 35.65 5.13 -11.97
CA ALA A 163 36.85 4.30 -11.98
C ALA A 163 37.28 3.91 -10.56
N GLN A 164 37.26 4.86 -9.62
CA GLN A 164 37.58 4.60 -8.21
C GLN A 164 36.53 3.70 -7.54
N ALA A 165 35.24 3.98 -7.74
CA ALA A 165 34.15 3.19 -7.16
C ALA A 165 34.15 1.72 -7.63
N ASN A 166 34.70 1.46 -8.82
CA ASN A 166 34.74 0.13 -9.44
C ASN A 166 36.13 -0.48 -9.51
N ASN A 167 37.13 0.12 -8.85
CA ASN A 167 38.53 -0.33 -8.85
C ASN A 167 39.11 -0.56 -10.26
N ILE A 168 38.76 0.31 -11.22
CA ILE A 168 39.24 0.24 -12.60
C ILE A 168 40.61 0.90 -12.68
N ALA A 169 41.64 0.08 -12.90
CA ALA A 169 43.03 0.54 -12.96
C ALA A 169 43.32 1.43 -14.19
N ASN A 170 42.65 1.17 -15.31
CA ASN A 170 42.77 1.97 -16.52
C ASN A 170 41.38 2.52 -16.93
N PRO A 171 41.08 3.79 -16.60
CA PRO A 171 39.78 4.40 -16.91
C PRO A 171 39.45 4.49 -18.42
N ASP A 172 40.47 4.42 -19.27
CA ASP A 172 40.31 4.46 -20.73
C ASP A 172 40.03 3.07 -21.33
N HIS A 173 40.03 2.01 -20.51
CA HIS A 173 39.77 0.63 -20.94
C HIS A 173 38.69 -0.01 -20.08
N ILE A 174 37.50 -0.14 -20.66
CA ILE A 174 36.36 -0.87 -20.09
C ILE A 174 35.89 -1.95 -21.06
N GLU A 175 35.44 -3.07 -20.51
CA GLU A 175 35.02 -4.24 -21.30
C GLU A 175 33.51 -4.23 -21.53
N ILE A 176 33.09 -4.62 -22.74
CA ILE A 176 31.66 -4.78 -23.04
C ILE A 176 31.11 -5.90 -22.15
N GLY A 177 30.00 -5.62 -21.47
CA GLY A 177 29.40 -6.50 -20.46
C GLY A 177 29.90 -6.23 -19.03
N GLN A 178 30.90 -5.37 -18.83
CA GLN A 178 31.35 -4.96 -17.51
C GLN A 178 30.26 -4.16 -16.79
N VAL A 179 30.00 -4.49 -15.53
CA VAL A 179 29.03 -3.76 -14.70
C VAL A 179 29.75 -2.67 -13.93
N ILE A 180 29.31 -1.43 -14.13
CA ILE A 180 29.84 -0.21 -13.49
C ILE A 180 28.85 0.25 -12.43
N THR A 181 29.30 0.28 -11.19
CA THR A 181 28.60 0.86 -10.03
C THR A 181 28.66 2.38 -10.10
N ILE A 182 27.51 3.03 -10.03
CA ILE A 182 27.37 4.48 -9.94
C ILE A 182 27.31 4.85 -8.44
N PRO A 183 28.26 5.65 -7.93
CA PRO A 183 28.30 6.10 -6.54
C PRO A 183 27.26 7.18 -6.22
#